data_AF-A0A1W1Y7T7-F1
#
_entry.id   AF-A0A1W1Y7T7-F1
#
_cell.length_a   1.000
_cell.length_b   1.000
_cell.length_c   1.000
_cell.angle_alpha   90.00
_cell.angle_beta   90.00
_cell.angle_gamma   90.00
#
_symmetry.space_group_name_H-M   'P 1'
#
loop_
_entity.id
_entity.type
_entity.pdbx_description
1 polymer ?
#
loop_
_entity_poly.entity_id
_entity_poly.type
_entity_poly.pdbx_seq_one_letter_code
_entity_poly.pdbx_strand_id
1 'polypeptide(L)'
;MIKKLNKYLLENHPLVWNTRLVWMLLIMGLMHIGFFVIGFFAYFSAVDLHDSDLFDSYLESGFVWIGILLSILILILWMNQYFKQNAFKFHYPKSKLSLFKEFLIIFLISLLCITQYFSYTKGLQIRVSGLKTTEQLEKEIDLTNLAAAFALQSSYYGNDYRTSYFYSQSNRCVDVPAFDSLVSKDEVLKLHVSKEFKRNVVDYAAEDTINYHKFPDSIFYPLYKNDEFEDVLIRSFPKRKAWRSTQDYKTNEPFVKRDNYNGYYEEHIVVEDVSETASDVVYSAGSSTYQYYNLNSIYNYCGVVVNPFDSTKTDNTYAKQVFKLLNEDQKTEIQALLNNYQKLADEYEVGYRFKDKKWIDYVYNPPYYFVDYELTSPSRYDDNDHKRYKKDYFAQADMERSLKTIIEAKSGVIDSYSYLIVLYIALGISLLVYTFRITTMRTWVISVVGSIVVFFVYFCLYFAFGMLFSTINETYALILVLSFIFLFFILASSGILCGKRKLITGVNFIWSIWTFGFIFPILLGLYRIYLEWKYPVYLSQSENVTLFNRHPHIEWMNDHSELILSINLVLVFLFLILIIPAIKKWKAMPEE
;
A
#
# COMPACT_ATOMS: atom_id res chain seq x y z
N MET A 1 -34.49 -33.69 17.46
CA MET A 1 -34.70 -32.46 16.66
C MET A 1 -34.13 -32.58 15.23
N ILE A 2 -32.84 -32.88 15.06
CA ILE A 2 -32.14 -32.99 13.76
C ILE A 2 -32.84 -33.93 12.75
N LYS A 3 -33.24 -35.14 13.17
CA LYS A 3 -33.94 -36.10 12.29
C LYS A 3 -35.26 -35.56 11.74
N LYS A 4 -36.03 -34.81 12.56
CA LYS A 4 -37.30 -34.20 12.15
C LYS A 4 -37.07 -33.08 11.13
N LEU A 5 -36.07 -32.22 11.37
CA LEU A 5 -35.70 -31.16 10.43
C LEU A 5 -35.21 -31.72 9.08
N ASN A 6 -34.36 -32.74 9.11
CA ASN A 6 -33.89 -33.39 7.88
C ASN A 6 -35.03 -34.03 7.07
N LYS A 7 -36.01 -34.64 7.75
CA LYS A 7 -37.22 -35.18 7.09
C LYS A 7 -38.04 -34.05 6.46
N TYR A 8 -38.30 -32.99 7.21
CA TYR A 8 -39.03 -31.82 6.73
C TYR A 8 -38.39 -31.18 5.49
N LEU A 9 -37.07 -30.96 5.52
CA LEU A 9 -36.33 -30.39 4.40
C LEU A 9 -36.36 -31.30 3.16
N LEU A 10 -36.28 -32.62 3.35
CA LEU A 10 -36.37 -33.58 2.26
C LEU A 10 -37.73 -33.51 1.56
N GLU A 11 -38.82 -33.42 2.34
CA GLU A 11 -40.20 -33.44 1.85
C GLU A 11 -40.63 -32.09 1.23
N ASN A 12 -40.19 -30.96 1.79
CA ASN A 12 -40.68 -29.62 1.42
C ASN A 12 -39.66 -28.76 0.66
N HIS A 13 -38.36 -28.95 0.90
CA HIS A 13 -37.28 -28.14 0.32
C HIS A 13 -36.12 -29.01 -0.21
N PRO A 14 -36.37 -29.89 -1.20
CA PRO A 14 -35.42 -30.92 -1.61
C PRO A 14 -34.08 -30.34 -2.11
N LEU A 15 -34.08 -29.16 -2.73
CA LEU A 15 -32.84 -28.49 -3.14
C LEU A 15 -31.97 -28.08 -1.95
N VAL A 16 -32.57 -27.50 -0.91
CA VAL A 16 -31.89 -27.07 0.32
C VAL A 16 -31.36 -28.29 1.07
N TRP A 17 -32.15 -29.37 1.13
CA TRP A 17 -31.73 -30.62 1.74
C TRP A 17 -30.55 -31.27 1.00
N ASN A 18 -30.63 -31.34 -0.33
CA ASN A 18 -29.62 -31.99 -1.17
C ASN A 18 -28.28 -31.24 -1.14
N THR A 19 -28.32 -29.91 -1.16
CA THR A 19 -27.13 -29.05 -1.02
C THR A 19 -26.58 -28.99 0.40
N ARG A 20 -27.32 -29.53 1.40
CA ARG A 20 -26.99 -29.43 2.83
C ARG A 20 -26.82 -28.00 3.31
N LEU A 21 -27.50 -27.04 2.67
CA LEU A 21 -27.30 -25.60 2.87
C LEU A 21 -27.47 -25.18 4.33
N VAL A 22 -28.51 -25.65 5.03
CA VAL A 22 -28.76 -25.28 6.43
C VAL A 22 -27.57 -25.63 7.34
N TRP A 23 -26.96 -26.79 7.13
CA TRP A 23 -25.81 -27.23 7.90
C TRP A 23 -24.55 -26.43 7.56
N MET A 24 -24.38 -26.09 6.28
CA MET A 24 -23.27 -25.23 5.84
C MET A 24 -23.38 -23.83 6.44
N LEU A 25 -24.57 -23.22 6.42
CA LEU A 25 -24.78 -21.90 7.02
C LEU A 25 -24.51 -21.90 8.52
N LEU A 26 -24.89 -22.96 9.24
CA LEU A 26 -24.62 -23.07 10.68
C LEU A 26 -23.11 -23.18 10.95
N ILE A 27 -22.41 -24.08 10.25
CA ILE A 27 -20.97 -24.28 10.43
C ILE A 27 -20.19 -23.01 10.06
N MET A 28 -20.50 -22.41 8.90
CA MET A 28 -19.87 -21.17 8.47
C MET A 28 -20.19 -20.01 9.41
N GLY A 29 -21.43 -19.89 9.89
CA GLY A 29 -21.81 -18.87 10.86
C GLY A 29 -20.98 -18.96 12.15
N LEU A 30 -20.82 -20.16 12.71
CA LEU A 30 -19.95 -20.38 13.87
C LEU A 30 -18.49 -20.04 13.58
N MET A 31 -18.00 -20.41 12.39
CA MET A 31 -16.65 -20.08 11.96
C MET A 31 -16.45 -18.56 11.88
N HIS A 32 -17.34 -17.82 11.21
CA HIS A 32 -17.29 -16.37 11.11
C HIS A 32 -17.33 -15.68 12.48
N ILE A 33 -18.18 -16.16 13.39
CA ILE A 33 -18.21 -15.67 14.78
C ILE A 33 -16.86 -15.90 15.46
N GLY A 34 -16.27 -17.09 15.29
CA GLY A 34 -14.94 -17.41 15.83
C GLY A 34 -13.86 -16.45 15.31
N PHE A 35 -13.76 -16.26 14.00
CA PHE A 35 -12.78 -15.34 13.40
C PHE A 35 -13.01 -13.89 13.82
N PHE A 36 -14.26 -13.46 13.94
CA PHE A 36 -14.61 -12.14 14.47
C PHE A 36 -14.10 -11.96 15.91
N VAL A 37 -14.35 -12.93 16.79
CA VAL A 37 -13.89 -12.89 18.17
C VAL A 37 -12.36 -12.88 18.25
N ILE A 38 -11.69 -13.69 17.43
CA ILE A 38 -10.22 -13.71 17.36
C ILE A 38 -9.69 -12.32 16.94
N GLY A 39 -10.24 -11.72 15.88
CA GLY A 39 -9.84 -10.39 15.44
C GLY A 39 -10.10 -9.30 16.48
N PHE A 40 -11.23 -9.37 17.20
CA PHE A 40 -11.54 -8.44 18.29
C PHE A 40 -10.49 -8.48 19.42
N PHE A 41 -9.95 -9.66 19.71
CA PHE A 41 -8.91 -9.86 20.73
C PHE A 41 -7.48 -9.83 20.19
N ALA A 42 -7.28 -9.60 18.88
CA ALA A 42 -5.96 -9.52 18.28
C ALA A 42 -5.20 -8.23 18.63
N TYR A 43 -5.93 -7.17 19.02
CA TYR A 43 -5.36 -5.95 19.59
C TYR A 43 -5.10 -6.13 21.09
N PHE A 44 -3.83 -6.11 21.49
CA PHE A 44 -3.39 -6.34 22.87
C PHE A 44 -2.91 -5.07 23.57
N SER A 45 -2.20 -4.19 22.87
CA SER A 45 -1.54 -3.01 23.46
C SER A 45 -1.47 -1.82 22.51
N ALA A 46 -1.11 -0.63 23.01
CA ALA A 46 -0.97 0.54 22.15
C ALA A 46 0.19 0.41 21.15
N VAL A 47 1.20 -0.40 21.47
CA VAL A 47 2.32 -0.73 20.57
C VAL A 47 1.83 -1.36 19.26
N ASP A 48 0.73 -2.11 19.30
CA ASP A 48 0.16 -2.73 18.08
C ASP A 48 -0.32 -1.67 17.07
N LEU A 49 -0.63 -0.44 17.52
CA LEU A 49 -1.02 0.66 16.63
C LEU A 49 0.16 1.26 15.85
N HIS A 50 1.39 0.95 16.26
CA HIS A 50 2.61 1.43 15.59
C HIS A 50 2.84 0.70 14.27
N ASP A 51 2.18 -0.44 14.07
CA ASP A 51 2.25 -1.24 12.85
C ASP A 51 1.36 -0.63 11.76
N SER A 52 1.96 -0.26 10.63
CA SER A 52 1.24 0.28 9.47
C SER A 52 0.31 -0.74 8.83
N ASP A 53 0.57 -2.02 9.06
CA ASP A 53 -0.11 -3.13 8.40
C ASP A 53 -0.95 -3.92 9.42
N LEU A 54 -1.35 -3.29 10.54
CA LEU A 54 -2.14 -3.91 11.60
C LEU A 54 -3.39 -4.61 11.07
N PHE A 55 -4.06 -4.02 10.08
CA PHE A 55 -5.26 -4.61 9.49
C PHE A 55 -4.97 -5.71 8.45
N ASP A 56 -3.75 -5.77 7.94
CA ASP A 56 -3.23 -6.83 7.08
C ASP A 56 -2.57 -7.96 7.88
N SER A 57 -2.37 -7.78 9.19
CA SER A 57 -1.83 -8.78 10.12
C SER A 57 -2.46 -10.17 9.98
N TYR A 58 -3.74 -10.27 9.62
CA TYR A 58 -4.37 -11.56 9.35
C TYR A 58 -3.64 -12.31 8.22
N LEU A 59 -3.42 -11.65 7.10
CA LEU A 59 -2.83 -12.22 5.88
C LEU A 59 -1.36 -12.57 6.08
N GLU A 60 -0.67 -11.81 6.93
CA GLU A 60 0.74 -12.04 7.25
C GLU A 60 0.96 -13.09 8.35
N SER A 61 -0.05 -13.30 9.20
CA SER A 61 0.03 -14.26 10.30
C SER A 61 -0.16 -15.71 9.87
N GLY A 62 0.30 -16.64 10.71
CA GLY A 62 -0.01 -18.07 10.57
C GLY A 62 -1.51 -18.41 10.63
N PHE A 63 -2.36 -17.49 11.12
CA PHE A 63 -3.80 -17.72 11.23
C PHE A 63 -4.51 -17.79 9.88
N VAL A 64 -3.99 -17.12 8.84
CA VAL A 64 -4.54 -17.23 7.47
C VAL A 64 -4.56 -18.68 7.00
N TRP A 65 -3.47 -19.41 7.27
CA TRP A 65 -3.32 -20.81 6.89
C TRP A 65 -4.30 -21.71 7.64
N ILE A 66 -4.55 -21.43 8.92
CA ILE A 66 -5.55 -22.16 9.71
C ILE A 66 -6.95 -21.95 9.12
N GLY A 67 -7.31 -20.72 8.77
CA GLY A 67 -8.57 -20.41 8.10
C GLY A 67 -8.72 -21.15 6.76
N ILE A 68 -7.70 -21.07 5.90
CA ILE A 68 -7.68 -21.77 4.61
C ILE A 68 -7.83 -23.29 4.79
N LEU A 69 -7.09 -23.90 5.71
CA LEU A 69 -7.14 -25.35 5.96
C LEU A 69 -8.52 -25.80 6.47
N LEU A 70 -9.12 -25.05 7.40
CA LEU A 70 -10.47 -25.32 7.90
C LEU A 70 -11.50 -25.21 6.77
N SER A 71 -11.40 -24.19 5.93
CA SER A 71 -12.28 -23.99 4.78
C SER A 71 -12.17 -25.11 3.76
N ILE A 72 -10.95 -25.54 3.44
CA ILE A 72 -10.72 -26.69 2.54
C ILE A 72 -11.32 -27.97 3.13
N LEU A 73 -11.09 -28.25 4.42
CA LEU A 73 -11.62 -29.43 5.09
C LEU A 73 -13.16 -29.43 5.08
N ILE A 74 -13.78 -28.30 5.40
CA ILE A 74 -15.24 -28.15 5.37
C ILE A 74 -15.77 -28.31 3.95
N LEU A 75 -15.12 -27.72 2.94
CA LEU A 75 -15.49 -27.88 1.53
C LEU A 75 -15.40 -29.34 1.08
N ILE A 76 -14.34 -30.06 1.42
CA ILE A 76 -14.17 -31.48 1.07
C ILE A 76 -15.25 -32.34 1.72
N LEU A 77 -15.49 -32.16 3.02
CA LEU A 77 -16.53 -32.89 3.75
C LEU A 77 -17.92 -32.61 3.18
N TRP A 78 -18.21 -31.35 2.87
CA TRP A 78 -19.44 -30.93 2.21
C TRP A 78 -19.57 -31.56 0.82
N MET A 79 -18.56 -31.43 -0.03
CA MET A 79 -18.53 -32.00 -1.39
C MET A 79 -18.79 -33.51 -1.39
N ASN A 80 -18.16 -34.24 -0.46
CA ASN A 80 -18.38 -35.68 -0.31
C ASN A 80 -19.86 -36.01 -0.05
N GLN A 81 -20.54 -35.27 0.84
CA GLN A 81 -21.96 -35.50 1.10
C GLN A 81 -22.85 -34.99 -0.04
N TYR A 82 -22.49 -33.85 -0.62
CA TYR A 82 -23.21 -33.19 -1.69
C TYR A 82 -23.26 -34.05 -2.96
N PHE A 83 -22.15 -34.66 -3.36
CA PHE A 83 -22.07 -35.43 -4.61
C PHE A 83 -22.72 -36.81 -4.54
N LYS A 84 -23.01 -37.35 -3.35
CA LYS A 84 -23.71 -38.64 -3.20
C LYS A 84 -25.10 -38.65 -3.85
N GLN A 85 -25.79 -37.51 -3.85
CA GLN A 85 -27.19 -37.41 -4.28
C GLN A 85 -27.33 -36.47 -5.48
N ASN A 86 -27.03 -37.01 -6.66
CA ASN A 86 -27.07 -36.24 -7.90
C ASN A 86 -28.17 -36.71 -8.85
N ALA A 87 -29.40 -36.24 -8.62
CA ALA A 87 -30.56 -36.55 -9.45
C ALA A 87 -30.35 -36.18 -10.94
N PHE A 88 -29.61 -35.11 -11.24
CA PHE A 88 -29.34 -34.71 -12.63
C PHE A 88 -28.44 -35.71 -13.35
N LYS A 89 -27.47 -36.31 -12.64
CA LYS A 89 -26.59 -37.35 -13.20
C LYS A 89 -27.35 -38.63 -13.53
N PHE A 90 -28.40 -38.94 -12.78
CA PHE A 90 -29.29 -40.09 -12.95
C PHE A 90 -30.52 -39.80 -13.86
N HIS A 91 -30.47 -38.76 -14.70
CA HIS A 91 -31.52 -38.41 -15.68
C HIS A 91 -32.90 -38.07 -15.09
N TYR A 92 -32.98 -37.74 -13.80
CA TYR A 92 -34.22 -37.20 -13.25
C TYR A 92 -34.50 -35.79 -13.79
N PRO A 93 -35.74 -35.46 -14.14
CA PRO A 93 -36.09 -34.16 -14.71
C PRO A 93 -35.86 -33.04 -13.70
N LYS A 94 -34.94 -32.12 -14.01
CA LYS A 94 -34.76 -30.85 -13.29
C LYS A 94 -35.18 -29.66 -14.14
N SER A 95 -35.84 -28.69 -13.51
CA SER A 95 -36.18 -27.42 -14.14
C SER A 95 -34.92 -26.55 -14.34
N LYS A 96 -34.98 -25.62 -15.31
CA LYS A 96 -33.87 -24.70 -15.57
C LYS A 96 -33.54 -23.86 -14.32
N LEU A 97 -34.59 -23.32 -13.69
CA LEU A 97 -34.47 -22.53 -12.48
C LEU A 97 -33.91 -23.33 -11.31
N SER A 98 -34.20 -24.63 -11.20
CA SER A 98 -33.63 -25.48 -10.14
C SER A 98 -32.13 -25.64 -10.28
N LEU A 99 -31.60 -25.80 -11.49
CA LEU A 99 -30.15 -25.91 -11.73
C LEU A 99 -29.44 -24.59 -11.45
N PHE A 100 -30.06 -23.47 -11.83
CA PHE A 100 -29.52 -22.15 -11.51
C PHE A 100 -29.52 -21.86 -10.01
N LYS A 101 -30.61 -22.15 -9.29
CA LYS A 101 -30.66 -22.03 -7.82
C LYS A 101 -29.62 -22.91 -7.14
N GLU A 102 -29.35 -24.10 -7.69
CA GLU A 102 -28.28 -24.98 -7.20
C GLU A 102 -26.91 -24.31 -7.35
N PHE A 103 -26.63 -23.66 -8.49
CA PHE A 103 -25.41 -22.86 -8.66
C PHE A 103 -25.33 -21.70 -7.64
N LEU A 104 -26.40 -20.94 -7.42
CA LEU A 104 -26.42 -19.85 -6.43
C LEU A 104 -26.09 -20.34 -5.01
N ILE A 105 -26.57 -21.53 -4.64
CA ILE A 105 -26.29 -22.15 -3.34
C ILE A 105 -24.80 -22.55 -3.25
N ILE A 106 -24.24 -23.15 -4.30
CA ILE A 106 -22.81 -23.47 -4.35
C ILE A 106 -21.97 -22.19 -4.23
N PHE A 107 -22.32 -21.13 -4.98
CA PHE A 107 -21.63 -19.86 -4.94
C PHE A 107 -21.66 -19.24 -3.54
N LEU A 108 -22.83 -19.24 -2.88
CA LEU A 108 -22.96 -18.75 -1.50
C LEU A 108 -22.09 -19.55 -0.52
N ILE A 109 -22.08 -20.88 -0.63
CA ILE A 109 -21.23 -21.73 0.22
C ILE A 109 -19.75 -21.42 -0.04
N SER A 110 -19.32 -21.36 -1.30
CA SER A 110 -17.94 -21.02 -1.65
C SER A 110 -17.54 -19.65 -1.11
N LEU A 111 -18.42 -18.66 -1.18
CA LEU A 111 -18.20 -17.31 -0.68
C LEU A 111 -18.00 -17.29 0.84
N LEU A 112 -18.86 -17.98 1.60
CA LEU A 112 -18.73 -18.08 3.05
C LEU A 112 -17.44 -18.80 3.47
N CYS A 113 -17.00 -19.80 2.71
CA CYS A 113 -15.76 -20.50 2.97
C CYS A 113 -14.48 -19.66 2.79
N ILE A 114 -14.53 -18.49 2.14
CA ILE A 114 -13.33 -17.69 1.87
C ILE A 114 -13.39 -16.28 2.49
N THR A 115 -14.50 -15.90 3.10
CA THR A 115 -14.75 -14.54 3.63
C THR A 115 -14.42 -14.40 5.12
N GLN A 116 -13.68 -15.34 5.71
CA GLN A 116 -13.34 -15.29 7.14
C GLN A 116 -12.42 -14.12 7.49
N TYR A 117 -11.53 -13.74 6.57
CA TYR A 117 -10.70 -12.53 6.70
C TYR A 117 -11.55 -11.30 7.05
N PHE A 118 -12.65 -11.08 6.33
CA PHE A 118 -13.54 -9.94 6.60
C PHE A 118 -14.15 -9.98 8.00
N SER A 119 -14.45 -11.18 8.54
CA SER A 119 -14.95 -11.29 9.91
C SER A 119 -13.88 -10.95 10.93
N TYR A 120 -12.65 -11.44 10.74
CA TYR A 120 -11.50 -11.08 11.57
C TYR A 120 -11.23 -9.58 11.54
N THR A 121 -11.05 -9.00 10.34
CA THR A 121 -10.75 -7.57 10.16
C THR A 121 -11.86 -6.71 10.74
N LYS A 122 -13.13 -7.14 10.63
CA LYS A 122 -14.25 -6.42 11.24
C LYS A 122 -14.19 -6.44 12.77
N GLY A 123 -13.79 -7.55 13.38
CA GLY A 123 -13.58 -7.66 14.82
C GLY A 123 -12.50 -6.70 15.30
N LEU A 124 -11.34 -6.71 14.62
CA LEU A 124 -10.22 -5.82 14.91
C LEU A 124 -10.60 -4.35 14.70
N GLN A 125 -11.27 -4.02 13.60
CA GLN A 125 -11.76 -2.68 13.28
C GLN A 125 -12.66 -2.15 14.40
N ILE A 126 -13.62 -2.95 14.88
CA ILE A 126 -14.52 -2.53 15.97
C ILE A 126 -13.74 -2.29 17.26
N ARG A 127 -12.75 -3.13 17.56
CA ARG A 127 -11.91 -2.95 18.74
C ARG A 127 -11.10 -1.65 18.69
N VAL A 128 -10.39 -1.41 17.59
CA VAL A 128 -9.51 -0.24 17.40
C VAL A 128 -10.32 1.06 17.26
N SER A 129 -11.38 1.07 16.45
CA SER A 129 -12.23 2.25 16.28
C SER A 129 -12.95 2.68 17.56
N GLY A 130 -13.14 1.75 18.50
CA GLY A 130 -13.72 1.98 19.82
C GLY A 130 -12.77 2.51 20.88
N LEU A 131 -11.46 2.62 20.60
CA LEU A 131 -10.46 3.10 21.59
C LEU A 131 -10.67 4.56 21.98
N LYS A 132 -11.07 5.39 21.02
CA LYS A 132 -11.22 6.84 21.19
C LYS A 132 -12.51 7.33 20.56
N THR A 133 -13.13 8.35 21.15
CA THR A 133 -14.20 9.10 20.47
C THR A 133 -13.62 9.97 19.35
N THR A 134 -14.43 10.37 18.37
CA THR A 134 -13.96 11.25 17.29
C THR A 134 -13.47 12.60 17.82
N GLU A 135 -14.14 13.17 18.83
CA GLU A 135 -13.74 14.43 19.46
C GLU A 135 -12.38 14.31 20.18
N GLN A 136 -12.16 13.22 20.91
CA GLN A 136 -10.85 12.96 21.55
C GLN A 136 -9.75 12.82 20.49
N LEU A 137 -10.01 12.03 19.46
CA LEU A 137 -9.06 11.80 18.37
C LEU A 137 -8.70 13.11 17.66
N GLU A 138 -9.67 13.98 17.39
CA GLU A 138 -9.40 15.29 16.77
C GLU A 138 -8.48 16.15 17.64
N LYS A 139 -8.69 16.20 18.96
CA LYS A 139 -7.82 16.92 19.89
C LYS A 139 -6.40 16.36 19.92
N GLU A 140 -6.26 15.04 19.86
CA GLU A 140 -4.97 14.36 19.83
C GLU A 140 -4.22 14.59 18.50
N ILE A 141 -4.94 14.63 17.38
CA ILE A 141 -4.41 15.01 16.06
C ILE A 141 -3.93 16.47 16.07
N ASP A 142 -4.73 17.40 16.59
CA ASP A 142 -4.35 18.82 16.70
C ASP A 142 -3.08 18.99 17.55
N LEU A 143 -3.04 18.32 18.71
CA LEU A 143 -1.88 18.33 19.60
C LEU A 143 -0.63 17.78 18.90
N THR A 144 -0.77 16.66 18.18
CA THR A 144 0.33 16.00 17.47
C THR A 144 0.87 16.87 16.33
N ASN A 145 -0.01 17.45 15.51
CA ASN A 145 0.39 18.33 14.42
C ASN A 145 1.06 19.61 14.92
N LEU A 146 0.57 20.19 16.02
CA LEU A 146 1.18 21.37 16.63
C LEU A 146 2.54 21.06 17.27
N ALA A 147 2.68 19.89 17.92
CA ALA A 147 3.92 19.46 18.56
C ALA A 147 4.97 18.93 17.57
N ALA A 148 4.57 18.53 16.36
CA ALA A 148 5.45 17.92 15.37
C ALA A 148 6.65 18.80 14.97
N ALA A 149 6.47 20.12 14.93
CA ALA A 149 7.56 21.08 14.68
C ALA A 149 8.67 21.00 15.75
N PHE A 150 8.36 20.48 16.94
CA PHE A 150 9.27 20.36 18.07
C PHE A 150 9.76 18.92 18.30
N ALA A 151 9.30 17.96 17.49
CA ALA A 151 9.74 16.56 17.55
C ALA A 151 11.16 16.35 17.01
N LEU A 152 11.64 17.25 16.14
CA LEU A 152 13.00 17.30 15.60
C LEU A 152 13.44 16.01 14.86
N GLN A 153 12.51 15.13 14.53
CA GLN A 153 12.69 13.88 13.77
C GLN A 153 11.71 13.77 12.60
N SER A 154 11.93 12.80 11.70
CA SER A 154 11.19 12.70 10.45
C SER A 154 9.81 12.18 10.75
N SER A 155 8.80 12.88 10.25
CA SER A 155 7.51 12.26 9.91
C SER A 155 7.70 11.32 8.72
N TYR A 156 6.96 10.22 8.71
CA TYR A 156 6.99 9.25 7.61
C TYR A 156 6.18 9.82 6.44
N TYR A 157 6.83 10.50 5.49
CA TYR A 157 6.17 10.95 4.26
C TYR A 157 6.69 10.14 3.07
N GLY A 158 6.07 8.99 2.84
CA GLY A 158 6.51 8.01 1.84
C GLY A 158 7.79 7.29 2.24
N ASN A 159 8.28 6.40 1.38
CA ASN A 159 9.48 5.56 1.58
C ASN A 159 10.81 6.33 1.79
N ASP A 160 10.77 7.62 2.14
CA ASP A 160 11.92 8.51 2.19
C ASP A 160 12.01 9.22 3.56
N TYR A 161 12.96 8.80 4.40
CA TYR A 161 13.26 9.40 5.70
C TYR A 161 13.97 10.74 5.52
N ARG A 162 13.23 11.81 5.20
CA ARG A 162 13.82 13.13 4.92
C ARG A 162 13.53 14.16 6.02
N THR A 163 14.16 13.98 7.19
CA THR A 163 14.12 14.92 8.34
C THR A 163 14.51 16.35 7.97
N SER A 164 15.53 16.52 7.11
CA SER A 164 16.14 17.82 6.86
C SER A 164 15.29 18.77 6.01
N TYR A 165 14.33 18.24 5.24
CA TYR A 165 13.53 19.06 4.33
C TYR A 165 12.46 19.86 5.08
N PHE A 166 11.85 19.29 6.12
CA PHE A 166 10.76 19.94 6.83
C PHE A 166 11.16 21.26 7.49
N TYR A 167 12.41 21.34 7.97
CA TYR A 167 12.96 22.52 8.66
C TYR A 167 13.77 23.45 7.73
N SER A 168 13.85 23.09 6.44
CA SER A 168 14.57 23.87 5.45
C SER A 168 13.80 25.12 5.05
N GLN A 169 14.53 26.17 4.69
CA GLN A 169 13.95 27.45 4.27
C GLN A 169 12.98 27.31 3.08
N SER A 170 13.24 26.37 2.17
CA SER A 170 12.39 26.12 1.01
C SER A 170 11.02 25.52 1.36
N ASN A 171 10.86 24.95 2.55
CA ASN A 171 9.64 24.24 2.93
C ASN A 171 8.63 25.15 3.63
N ARG A 172 8.94 26.43 3.79
CA ARG A 172 8.24 27.38 4.66
C ARG A 172 6.85 27.80 4.13
N CYS A 173 5.88 27.92 5.04
CA CYS A 173 4.48 28.23 4.72
C CYS A 173 3.95 29.58 5.21
N VAL A 174 4.75 30.30 5.98
CA VAL A 174 4.45 31.65 6.50
C VAL A 174 5.65 32.56 6.24
N ASP A 175 5.52 33.86 6.43
CA ASP A 175 6.65 34.80 6.41
C ASP A 175 7.27 34.90 7.82
N VAL A 176 8.59 35.06 7.93
CA VAL A 176 9.39 35.08 9.19
C VAL A 176 10.32 36.25 8.97
N PRO A 177 9.93 37.43 9.47
CA PRO A 177 10.68 38.66 9.30
C PRO A 177 12.17 38.51 9.68
N ALA A 178 12.48 37.69 10.68
CA ALA A 178 13.86 37.41 11.11
C ALA A 178 14.74 36.74 10.05
N PHE A 179 14.17 36.01 9.09
CA PHE A 179 14.87 35.44 7.93
C PHE A 179 14.67 36.29 6.68
N ASP A 180 13.46 36.82 6.47
CA ASP A 180 13.13 37.59 5.27
C ASP A 180 13.86 38.94 5.23
N SER A 181 14.26 39.49 6.38
CA SER A 181 15.13 40.67 6.47
C SER A 181 16.60 40.39 6.12
N LEU A 182 16.98 39.11 6.01
CA LEU A 182 18.36 38.68 5.80
C LEU A 182 18.66 38.32 4.33
N VAL A 183 17.69 38.55 3.43
CA VAL A 183 17.75 38.23 2.00
C VAL A 183 17.38 39.48 1.20
N SER A 184 17.97 39.69 0.04
CA SER A 184 17.64 40.87 -0.79
C SER A 184 16.21 40.78 -1.35
N LYS A 185 15.55 41.92 -1.58
CA LYS A 185 14.17 42.00 -2.12
C LYS A 185 14.01 41.23 -3.45
N ASP A 186 15.05 41.22 -4.29
CA ASP A 186 15.05 40.52 -5.58
C ASP A 186 15.17 39.00 -5.43
N GLU A 187 15.87 38.52 -4.41
CA GLU A 187 15.96 37.09 -4.08
C GLU A 187 14.66 36.56 -3.48
N VAL A 188 13.99 37.35 -2.61
CA VAL A 188 12.64 37.05 -2.10
C VAL A 188 11.63 36.95 -3.26
N LEU A 189 11.72 37.84 -4.25
CA LEU A 189 10.86 37.79 -5.43
C LEU A 189 11.10 36.53 -6.29
N LYS A 190 12.38 36.16 -6.52
CA LYS A 190 12.74 34.92 -7.23
C LYS A 190 12.24 33.67 -6.50
N LEU A 191 12.25 33.68 -5.16
CA LEU A 191 11.72 32.59 -4.34
C LEU A 191 10.20 32.43 -4.52
N HIS A 192 9.45 33.53 -4.47
CA HIS A 192 8.01 33.51 -4.70
C HIS A 192 7.65 33.05 -6.12
N VAL A 193 8.37 33.54 -7.13
CA VAL A 193 8.19 33.12 -8.53
C VAL A 193 8.52 31.64 -8.71
N SER A 194 9.56 31.11 -8.05
CA SER A 194 9.87 29.67 -8.09
C SER A 194 8.80 28.80 -7.43
N LYS A 195 8.09 29.34 -6.42
CA LYS A 195 7.01 28.68 -5.69
C LYS A 195 5.73 28.61 -6.53
N GLU A 196 5.36 29.70 -7.21
CA GLU A 196 4.29 29.70 -8.22
C GLU A 196 4.64 28.83 -9.42
N PHE A 197 5.88 28.87 -9.89
CA PHE A 197 6.34 28.03 -11.01
C PHE A 197 6.31 26.54 -10.67
N LYS A 198 6.76 26.12 -9.48
CA LYS A 198 6.62 24.73 -9.01
C LYS A 198 5.17 24.28 -8.94
N ARG A 199 4.30 25.14 -8.41
CA ARG A 199 2.85 24.87 -8.32
C ARG A 199 2.23 24.70 -9.72
N ASN A 200 2.59 25.58 -10.66
CA ASN A 200 2.11 25.54 -12.04
C ASN A 200 2.72 24.39 -12.87
N VAL A 201 3.96 23.96 -12.61
CA VAL A 201 4.62 22.84 -13.30
C VAL A 201 4.10 21.49 -12.81
N VAL A 202 3.70 21.37 -11.54
CA VAL A 202 2.97 20.18 -11.04
C VAL A 202 1.62 20.04 -11.77
N ASP A 203 0.99 21.15 -12.14
CA ASP A 203 -0.24 21.16 -12.95
C ASP A 203 0.06 20.91 -14.46
N TYR A 204 1.19 21.39 -14.99
CA TYR A 204 1.57 21.26 -16.42
C TYR A 204 2.23 19.92 -16.78
N ALA A 205 2.86 19.24 -15.83
CA ALA A 205 3.50 17.93 -16.02
C ALA A 205 2.49 16.78 -16.13
N ALA A 206 1.19 17.07 -16.04
CA ALA A 206 0.12 16.15 -16.40
C ALA A 206 -0.01 15.93 -17.92
N GLU A 207 0.59 16.78 -18.76
CA GLU A 207 0.41 16.72 -20.22
C GLU A 207 1.64 16.27 -21.04
N ASP A 208 2.87 16.28 -20.50
CA ASP A 208 4.06 15.92 -21.29
C ASP A 208 5.11 15.12 -20.48
N THR A 209 5.21 13.82 -20.74
CA THR A 209 5.98 12.82 -19.97
C THR A 209 7.46 12.71 -20.37
N ILE A 210 8.12 13.80 -20.78
CA ILE A 210 9.48 13.71 -21.31
C ILE A 210 10.44 14.60 -20.50
N ASN A 211 11.31 13.93 -19.73
CA ASN A 211 12.55 14.42 -19.11
C ASN A 211 12.46 15.26 -17.82
N TYR A 212 12.08 14.63 -16.71
CA TYR A 212 12.28 15.19 -15.36
C TYR A 212 13.72 15.09 -14.82
N HIS A 213 14.63 14.36 -15.47
CA HIS A 213 16.04 14.24 -15.06
C HIS A 213 16.88 15.51 -15.27
N LYS A 214 16.26 16.61 -15.70
CA LYS A 214 16.88 17.92 -15.88
C LYS A 214 16.34 18.99 -14.93
N PHE A 215 15.61 18.63 -13.87
CA PHE A 215 15.53 19.55 -12.74
C PHE A 215 16.87 19.47 -12.03
N PRO A 216 17.67 20.55 -12.04
CA PRO A 216 18.74 20.59 -11.09
C PRO A 216 18.04 20.54 -9.72
N ASP A 217 18.35 19.50 -8.94
CA ASP A 217 18.51 19.57 -7.50
C ASP A 217 19.46 20.75 -7.25
N SER A 218 18.98 21.97 -7.50
CA SER A 218 19.71 23.20 -7.43
C SER A 218 19.84 23.44 -5.95
N ILE A 219 20.85 22.75 -5.42
CA ILE A 219 21.85 23.26 -4.51
C ILE A 219 21.19 24.38 -3.72
N PHE A 220 20.62 23.99 -2.59
CA PHE A 220 20.22 24.87 -1.51
C PHE A 220 21.46 25.66 -1.09
N TYR A 221 21.83 26.65 -1.90
CA TYR A 221 22.69 27.73 -1.47
C TYR A 221 21.93 28.36 -0.30
N PRO A 222 22.54 28.53 0.88
CA PRO A 222 21.96 29.41 1.88
C PRO A 222 21.78 30.76 1.19
N LEU A 223 20.52 31.13 0.96
CA LEU A 223 20.11 32.35 0.25
C LEU A 223 20.49 33.63 1.00
N TYR A 224 21.15 33.49 2.14
CA TYR A 224 21.60 34.56 3.01
C TYR A 224 23.06 34.87 2.72
N LYS A 225 23.34 35.47 1.56
CA LYS A 225 24.65 36.09 1.31
C LYS A 225 24.55 37.59 1.59
N ASN A 226 24.60 37.92 2.87
CA ASN A 226 24.99 39.24 3.35
C ASN A 226 26.19 39.04 4.28
N ASP A 227 27.27 39.80 4.05
CA ASP A 227 28.52 39.70 4.82
C ASP A 227 28.27 39.86 6.33
N GLU A 228 27.29 40.69 6.72
CA GLU A 228 26.89 40.91 8.11
C GLU A 228 26.26 39.67 8.76
N PHE A 229 25.58 38.82 7.97
CA PHE A 229 24.94 37.60 8.44
C PHE A 229 25.92 36.44 8.60
N GLU A 230 26.95 36.38 7.75
CA GLU A 230 28.03 35.39 7.88
C GLU A 230 28.74 35.55 9.24
N ASP A 231 28.99 36.79 9.66
CA ASP A 231 29.55 37.09 10.99
C ASP A 231 28.62 36.71 12.15
N VAL A 232 27.30 36.82 11.99
CA VAL A 232 26.32 36.41 13.01
C VAL A 232 26.28 34.88 13.12
N LEU A 233 26.32 34.16 11.99
CA LEU A 233 26.36 32.70 11.95
C LEU A 233 27.65 32.14 12.56
N ILE A 234 28.80 32.73 12.21
CA ILE A 234 30.11 32.35 12.73
C ILE A 234 30.18 32.54 14.25
N ARG A 235 29.71 33.69 14.75
CA ARG A 235 29.68 33.99 16.20
C ARG A 235 28.71 33.10 16.97
N SER A 236 27.53 32.85 16.40
CA SER A 236 26.48 32.08 17.07
C SER A 236 26.76 30.58 17.05
N PHE A 237 27.48 30.08 16.03
CA PHE A 237 27.67 28.64 15.83
C PHE A 237 29.08 28.28 15.33
N PRO A 238 30.16 28.55 16.09
CA PRO A 238 31.52 28.24 15.67
C PRO A 238 31.76 26.73 15.43
N LYS A 239 30.93 25.87 16.04
CA LYS A 239 30.96 24.40 15.91
C LYS A 239 30.02 23.83 14.83
N ARG A 240 29.09 24.60 14.25
CA ARG A 240 28.13 24.11 13.21
C ARG A 240 28.65 24.31 11.79
N LYS A 241 29.94 24.04 11.56
CA LYS A 241 30.53 23.98 10.21
C LYS A 241 30.38 22.56 9.67
N ALA A 242 29.68 22.37 8.55
CA ALA A 242 29.82 21.23 7.63
C ALA A 242 29.04 21.60 6.35
N TRP A 243 29.39 21.24 5.11
CA TRP A 243 29.73 19.92 4.55
C TRP A 243 30.48 20.12 3.20
N ARG A 244 31.30 19.16 2.74
CA ARG A 244 31.91 19.16 1.39
C ARG A 244 31.03 18.34 0.44
N SER A 245 30.67 18.90 -0.73
CA SER A 245 30.09 18.10 -1.81
C SER A 245 31.14 17.14 -2.37
N THR A 246 30.98 15.84 -2.19
CA THR A 246 31.76 14.81 -2.90
C THR A 246 30.99 14.36 -4.12
N GLN A 247 31.65 14.32 -5.28
CA GLN A 247 31.01 14.14 -6.59
C GLN A 247 30.35 12.76 -6.79
N ASP A 248 30.61 11.78 -5.91
CA ASP A 248 30.17 10.40 -6.13
C ASP A 248 28.97 9.90 -5.31
N TYR A 249 28.56 10.56 -4.22
CA TYR A 249 27.31 10.18 -3.53
C TYR A 249 26.63 11.40 -2.90
N LYS A 250 25.34 11.57 -3.18
CA LYS A 250 24.43 12.65 -2.74
C LYS A 250 24.14 12.61 -1.23
N THR A 251 25.15 12.59 -0.37
CA THR A 251 24.97 12.66 1.09
C THR A 251 25.96 13.64 1.70
N ASN A 252 25.44 14.61 2.43
CA ASN A 252 26.23 15.46 3.31
C ASN A 252 26.62 14.60 4.54
N GLU A 253 27.93 14.33 4.80
CA GLU A 253 28.52 13.82 6.08
C GLU A 253 29.32 14.84 6.99
N PRO A 254 29.14 14.86 8.35
CA PRO A 254 29.61 15.98 9.18
C PRO A 254 31.12 15.92 9.35
N PHE A 255 31.78 17.07 9.41
CA PHE A 255 33.24 17.11 9.41
C PHE A 255 33.81 16.58 10.73
N VAL A 256 34.37 15.37 10.70
CA VAL A 256 35.27 14.85 11.73
C VAL A 256 36.68 14.89 11.15
N LYS A 257 37.60 15.61 11.78
CA LYS A 257 39.02 15.60 11.40
C LYS A 257 39.53 14.16 11.62
N ARG A 258 39.80 13.42 10.55
CA ARG A 258 40.48 12.11 10.61
C ARG A 258 41.91 12.31 10.15
N ASP A 259 42.86 12.16 11.06
CA ASP A 259 44.26 12.08 10.70
C ASP A 259 44.56 10.62 10.30
N ASN A 260 45.01 10.46 9.06
CA ASN A 260 45.37 9.22 8.35
C ASN A 260 44.24 8.29 7.90
N TYR A 261 44.10 8.21 6.58
CA TYR A 261 43.25 7.22 5.93
C TYR A 261 43.79 6.88 4.54
N ASN A 262 44.65 5.86 4.48
CA ASN A 262 44.94 5.15 3.24
C ASN A 262 44.21 3.80 3.31
N GLY A 263 42.95 3.80 2.88
CA GLY A 263 42.07 2.62 2.87
C GLY A 263 41.34 2.42 4.21
N TYR A 264 40.02 2.23 4.14
CA TYR A 264 39.10 2.60 5.20
C TYR A 264 39.28 1.87 6.57
N TYR A 265 39.47 2.66 7.64
CA TYR A 265 39.37 2.45 9.11
C TYR A 265 40.68 2.22 9.87
N GLU A 266 41.11 3.20 10.69
CA GLU A 266 41.43 3.02 12.12
C GLU A 266 41.74 4.35 12.86
N GLU A 267 41.60 4.26 14.18
CA GLU A 267 41.48 5.27 15.25
C GLU A 267 42.78 6.04 15.55
N HIS A 268 42.70 7.30 16.04
CA HIS A 268 43.44 7.75 17.24
C HIS A 268 43.13 9.20 17.70
N ILE A 269 42.68 9.27 18.96
CA ILE A 269 43.03 10.16 20.10
C ILE A 269 42.98 11.70 19.94
N VAL A 270 42.11 12.28 20.76
CA VAL A 270 41.99 13.68 21.17
C VAL A 270 43.28 14.21 21.80
N VAL A 271 43.81 15.33 21.31
CA VAL A 271 44.62 16.28 22.11
C VAL A 271 44.28 17.72 21.71
N GLU A 272 43.87 18.51 22.71
CA GLU A 272 43.91 19.97 22.69
C GLU A 272 45.38 20.42 22.60
N ASP A 273 45.83 21.07 21.53
CA ASP A 273 46.75 22.21 21.65
C ASP A 273 47.05 22.95 20.33
N VAL A 274 47.44 24.21 20.51
CA VAL A 274 47.82 25.23 19.53
C VAL A 274 49.15 24.90 18.83
N SER A 275 49.22 24.92 17.49
CA SER A 275 50.39 25.49 16.77
C SER A 275 50.15 25.74 15.27
N GLU A 276 50.77 26.82 14.80
CA GLU A 276 50.98 27.22 13.41
C GLU A 276 51.75 26.15 12.60
N THR A 277 51.42 25.97 11.32
CA THR A 277 52.31 26.16 10.15
C THR A 277 51.68 25.56 8.89
N ALA A 278 51.80 26.31 7.79
CA ALA A 278 51.37 25.92 6.45
C ALA A 278 52.30 24.86 5.85
N SER A 279 51.74 23.91 5.10
CA SER A 279 52.42 23.35 3.93
C SER A 279 51.42 22.83 2.89
N ASP A 280 51.68 23.26 1.66
CA ASP A 280 50.91 23.01 0.46
C ASP A 280 50.86 21.54 0.07
N VAL A 281 49.65 21.05 -0.23
CA VAL A 281 49.46 19.91 -1.13
C VAL A 281 48.36 20.30 -2.13
N VAL A 282 48.81 20.73 -3.31
CA VAL A 282 47.99 20.97 -4.49
C VAL A 282 47.68 19.61 -5.14
N TYR A 283 46.42 19.18 -5.09
CA TYR A 283 45.90 18.16 -6.01
C TYR A 283 44.69 18.70 -6.79
N SER A 284 44.89 18.73 -8.12
CA SER A 284 43.93 18.62 -9.23
C SER A 284 42.58 19.37 -9.16
N ALA A 285 42.53 20.44 -9.94
CA ALA A 285 41.40 20.93 -10.76
C ALA A 285 39.97 20.75 -10.23
N GLY A 286 39.38 21.85 -9.74
CA GLY A 286 38.01 22.22 -10.08
C GLY A 286 36.89 21.96 -9.07
N SER A 287 37.16 21.56 -7.82
CA SER A 287 36.13 21.52 -6.78
C SER A 287 36.24 22.74 -5.86
N SER A 288 35.44 23.77 -6.12
CA SER A 288 35.23 24.86 -5.16
C SER A 288 34.62 24.25 -3.88
N THR A 289 35.37 24.28 -2.79
CA THR A 289 34.93 23.82 -1.48
C THR A 289 34.08 24.92 -0.86
N TYR A 290 32.76 24.80 -0.98
CA TYR A 290 31.83 25.69 -0.30
C TYR A 290 31.59 25.17 1.13
N GLN A 291 31.85 26.01 2.14
CA GLN A 291 31.37 25.77 3.49
C GLN A 291 29.91 26.21 3.56
N TYR A 292 29.04 25.35 4.09
CA TYR A 292 27.62 25.65 4.26
C TYR A 292 27.30 25.76 5.75
N TYR A 293 26.30 26.58 6.07
CA TYR A 293 25.71 26.64 7.40
C TYR A 293 24.38 25.89 7.37
N ASN A 294 24.14 25.01 8.34
CA ASN A 294 22.83 24.39 8.50
C ASN A 294 21.87 25.42 9.10
N LEU A 295 20.95 25.92 8.26
CA LEU A 295 19.97 26.95 8.62
C LEU A 295 18.59 26.36 8.91
N ASN A 296 18.53 25.06 9.22
CA ASN A 296 17.28 24.43 9.62
C ASN A 296 16.75 25.10 10.87
N SER A 297 15.50 25.53 10.82
CA SER A 297 14.83 26.25 11.91
C SER A 297 13.40 25.76 12.06
N ILE A 298 12.91 25.75 13.29
CA ILE A 298 11.52 25.41 13.61
C ILE A 298 10.56 26.40 12.93
N TYR A 299 10.98 27.66 12.72
CA TYR A 299 10.22 28.67 11.96
C TYR A 299 9.92 28.28 10.51
N ASN A 300 10.68 27.35 9.95
CA ASN A 300 10.49 26.89 8.58
C ASN A 300 9.65 25.62 8.51
N TYR A 301 9.30 25.04 9.66
CA TYR A 301 8.49 23.85 9.71
C TYR A 301 7.14 24.10 9.03
N CYS A 302 6.87 23.31 8.01
CA CYS A 302 5.57 23.24 7.38
C CYS A 302 5.26 21.81 7.00
N GLY A 303 4.25 21.26 7.65
CA GLY A 303 3.75 19.93 7.36
C GLY A 303 2.74 19.50 8.40
N VAL A 304 1.60 19.05 7.93
CA VAL A 304 0.65 18.24 8.69
C VAL A 304 1.15 16.80 8.67
N VAL A 305 1.35 16.23 9.86
CA VAL A 305 1.85 14.86 10.02
C VAL A 305 0.69 13.86 10.01
N VAL A 306 -0.45 14.24 10.58
CA VAL A 306 -1.69 13.45 10.59
C VAL A 306 -2.83 14.28 10.04
N ASN A 307 -3.51 13.78 9.00
CA ASN A 307 -4.56 14.52 8.31
C ASN A 307 -5.72 14.88 9.27
N PRO A 308 -6.05 16.17 9.46
CA PRO A 308 -7.15 16.56 10.33
C PRO A 308 -8.51 16.32 9.67
N PHE A 309 -9.53 16.16 10.52
CA PHE A 309 -10.91 16.04 10.05
C PHE A 309 -11.48 17.36 9.49
N ASP A 310 -10.92 18.50 9.90
CA ASP A 310 -11.33 19.84 9.46
C ASP A 310 -10.41 20.34 8.33
N SER A 311 -10.98 20.54 7.15
CA SER A 311 -10.26 21.01 5.96
C SER A 311 -9.68 22.42 6.09
N THR A 312 -10.09 23.20 7.10
CA THR A 312 -9.50 24.51 7.41
C THR A 312 -8.17 24.40 8.17
N LYS A 313 -7.89 23.23 8.77
CA LYS A 313 -6.64 22.95 9.49
C LYS A 313 -5.57 22.46 8.49
N THR A 314 -4.99 23.40 7.77
CA THR A 314 -3.96 23.13 6.75
C THR A 314 -2.54 23.27 7.31
N ASP A 315 -1.52 22.93 6.53
CA ASP A 315 -0.11 23.17 6.90
C ASP A 315 0.15 24.63 7.29
N ASN A 316 -0.47 25.58 6.59
CA ASN A 316 -0.38 27.01 6.88
C ASN A 316 -1.01 27.36 8.23
N THR A 317 -2.15 26.74 8.56
CA THR A 317 -2.85 26.96 9.83
C THR A 317 -1.98 26.56 11.02
N TYR A 318 -1.36 25.38 10.99
CA TYR A 318 -0.45 24.94 12.05
C TYR A 318 0.85 25.74 12.06
N ALA A 319 1.43 26.04 10.90
CA ALA A 319 2.64 26.85 10.80
C ALA A 319 2.46 28.25 11.42
N LYS A 320 1.29 28.89 11.24
CA LYS A 320 0.94 30.17 11.89
C LYS A 320 0.88 30.05 13.42
N GLN A 321 0.33 28.97 13.94
CA GLN A 321 0.26 28.73 15.39
C GLN A 321 1.65 28.50 15.98
N VAL A 322 2.47 27.67 15.33
CA VAL A 322 3.88 27.46 15.71
C VAL A 322 4.63 28.80 15.66
N PHE A 323 4.50 29.56 14.57
CA PHE A 323 5.13 30.88 14.44
C PHE A 323 4.77 31.82 15.59
N LYS A 324 3.49 31.86 16.00
CA LYS A 324 3.05 32.67 17.14
C LYS A 324 3.76 32.27 18.45
N LEU A 325 3.83 30.97 18.75
CA LEU A 325 4.50 30.44 19.94
C LEU A 325 5.99 30.85 19.99
N LEU A 326 6.66 30.81 18.83
CA LEU A 326 8.07 31.17 18.70
C LEU A 326 8.30 32.69 18.79
N ASN A 327 7.47 33.49 18.14
CA ASN A 327 7.65 34.95 18.06
C ASN A 327 7.30 35.68 19.36
N GLU A 328 6.32 35.17 20.12
CA GLU A 328 5.94 35.70 21.43
C GLU A 328 6.88 35.21 22.57
N ASP A 329 7.92 34.45 22.23
CA ASP A 329 8.91 33.88 23.15
C ASP A 329 8.30 33.08 24.31
N GLN A 330 7.22 32.34 24.03
CA GLN A 330 6.40 31.69 25.03
C GLN A 330 6.99 30.34 25.49
N LYS A 331 8.17 30.37 26.12
CA LYS A 331 8.85 29.16 26.64
C LYS A 331 7.93 28.25 27.44
N THR A 332 7.11 28.85 28.32
CA THR A 332 6.18 28.13 29.20
C THR A 332 5.08 27.41 28.41
N GLU A 333 4.56 28.03 27.36
CA GLU A 333 3.54 27.41 26.50
C GLU A 333 4.12 26.28 25.66
N ILE A 334 5.32 26.48 25.09
CA ILE A 334 6.05 25.41 24.38
C ILE A 334 6.34 24.23 25.34
N GLN A 335 6.77 24.51 26.57
CA GLN A 335 6.99 23.47 27.58
C GLN A 335 5.69 22.73 27.94
N ALA A 336 4.57 23.44 28.06
CA ALA A 336 3.27 22.82 28.34
C ALA A 336 2.81 21.94 27.17
N LEU A 337 2.99 22.41 25.92
CA LEU A 337 2.73 21.64 24.71
C LEU A 337 3.53 20.34 24.70
N LEU A 338 4.85 20.42 24.92
CA LEU A 338 5.73 19.25 24.97
C LEU A 338 5.35 18.27 26.08
N ASN A 339 4.99 18.76 27.27
CA ASN A 339 4.56 17.91 28.38
C ASN A 339 3.24 17.17 28.06
N ASN A 340 2.29 17.85 27.42
CA ASN A 340 1.04 17.23 26.99
C ASN A 340 1.31 16.17 25.91
N TYR A 341 2.27 16.45 25.01
CA TYR A 341 2.66 15.51 23.97
C TYR A 341 3.41 14.29 24.52
N GLN A 342 4.24 14.46 25.56
CA GLN A 342 4.84 13.33 26.29
C GLN A 342 3.80 12.44 26.96
N LYS A 343 2.79 13.04 27.60
CA LYS A 343 1.69 12.25 28.19
C LYS A 343 0.91 11.47 27.13
N LEU A 344 0.71 12.07 25.96
CA LEU A 344 0.10 11.38 24.83
C LEU A 344 0.99 10.22 24.36
N ALA A 345 2.31 10.45 24.28
CA ALA A 345 3.27 9.41 23.94
C ALA A 345 3.25 8.25 24.94
N ASP A 346 3.14 8.53 26.24
CA ASP A 346 2.99 7.50 27.28
C ASP A 346 1.71 6.68 27.08
N GLU A 347 0.59 7.31 26.74
CA GLU A 347 -0.69 6.62 26.48
C GLU A 347 -0.61 5.70 25.26
N TYR A 348 0.08 6.13 24.20
CA TYR A 348 0.29 5.34 22.98
C TYR A 348 1.52 4.43 23.05
N GLU A 349 2.20 4.34 24.20
CA GLU A 349 3.43 3.59 24.39
C GLU A 349 4.54 3.96 23.38
N VAL A 350 4.55 5.22 22.91
CA VAL A 350 5.51 5.75 21.93
C VAL A 350 6.86 6.00 22.60
N GLY A 351 7.93 5.44 22.02
CA GLY A 351 9.27 5.54 22.57
C GLY A 351 9.88 6.93 22.43
N TYR A 352 10.34 7.48 23.56
CA TYR A 352 11.19 8.68 23.59
C TYR A 352 12.32 8.54 24.62
N ARG A 353 13.40 9.31 24.45
CA ARG A 353 14.55 9.33 25.35
C ARG A 353 15.21 10.70 25.35
N PHE A 354 15.38 11.29 26.54
CA PHE A 354 16.15 12.52 26.76
C PHE A 354 17.08 12.30 27.95
N LYS A 355 18.38 12.06 27.72
CA LYS A 355 19.34 11.60 28.75
C LYS A 355 19.90 12.74 29.60
N ASP A 356 20.44 13.77 28.95
CA ASP A 356 21.30 14.76 29.61
C ASP A 356 20.66 16.16 29.70
N LYS A 357 19.54 16.38 28.99
CA LYS A 357 18.79 17.65 28.95
C LYS A 357 17.29 17.40 28.91
N LYS A 358 16.49 18.40 29.27
CA LYS A 358 15.03 18.34 29.05
C LYS A 358 14.75 18.59 27.57
N TRP A 359 13.63 18.06 27.06
CA TRP A 359 13.23 18.25 25.66
C TRP A 359 13.19 19.74 25.27
N ILE A 360 12.67 20.61 26.14
CA ILE A 360 12.62 22.06 25.89
C ILE A 360 14.00 22.67 25.61
N ASP A 361 15.07 22.14 26.20
CA ASP A 361 16.42 22.69 26.08
C ASP A 361 17.02 22.45 24.68
N TYR A 362 16.45 21.51 23.92
CA TYR A 362 16.83 21.24 22.54
C TYR A 362 16.11 22.12 21.52
N VAL A 363 14.88 22.53 21.83
CA VAL A 363 14.02 23.28 20.91
C VAL A 363 14.05 24.78 21.16
N TYR A 364 14.21 25.21 22.41
CA TYR A 364 14.06 26.60 22.80
C TYR A 364 15.40 27.34 22.68
N ASN A 365 15.63 27.92 21.50
CA ASN A 365 16.86 28.65 21.16
C ASN A 365 16.53 29.96 20.40
N PRO A 366 15.91 30.96 21.07
CA PRO A 366 15.62 32.24 20.46
C PRO A 366 16.91 33.00 20.06
N PRO A 367 16.87 33.91 19.08
CA PRO A 367 15.68 34.37 18.37
C PRO A 367 15.34 33.57 17.11
N TYR A 368 16.18 32.61 16.69
CA TYR A 368 16.08 31.95 15.38
C TYR A 368 15.60 30.49 15.43
N TYR A 369 15.55 29.87 16.61
CA TYR A 369 15.08 28.48 16.82
C TYR A 369 15.72 27.47 15.88
N PHE A 370 17.05 27.54 15.73
CA PHE A 370 17.78 26.62 14.88
C PHE A 370 17.73 25.20 15.42
N VAL A 371 17.41 24.25 14.54
CA VAL A 371 17.37 22.82 14.84
C VAL A 371 18.79 22.30 15.00
N ASP A 372 19.03 21.53 16.05
CA ASP A 372 20.29 20.81 16.21
C ASP A 372 20.34 19.60 15.27
N TYR A 373 21.38 19.52 14.44
CA TYR A 373 21.55 18.41 13.50
C TYR A 373 21.68 17.08 14.24
N GLU A 374 22.13 17.09 15.50
CA GLU A 374 22.37 15.87 16.26
C GLU A 374 21.09 15.08 16.55
N LEU A 375 19.92 15.75 16.60
CA LEU A 375 18.61 15.12 16.83
C LEU A 375 17.92 14.66 15.54
N THR A 376 18.35 15.16 14.38
CA THR A 376 17.73 14.85 13.07
C THR A 376 18.15 13.51 12.47
N SER A 377 19.05 12.77 13.12
CA SER A 377 19.48 11.43 12.71
C SER A 377 19.34 10.43 13.87
N PRO A 378 18.43 9.45 13.77
CA PRO A 378 18.07 8.56 14.88
C PRO A 378 19.19 7.55 15.26
N SER A 379 20.23 7.41 14.43
CA SER A 379 21.36 6.54 14.74
C SER A 379 22.65 7.06 14.12
N ARG A 380 23.70 7.18 14.94
CA ARG A 380 25.08 7.17 14.44
C ARG A 380 25.53 5.72 14.47
N TYR A 381 25.85 5.16 13.31
CA TYR A 381 26.56 3.89 13.26
C TYR A 381 28.00 4.19 13.68
N ASP A 382 28.44 3.58 14.77
CA ASP A 382 29.83 3.64 15.19
C ASP A 382 30.53 2.42 14.58
N ASP A 383 31.29 2.65 13.50
CA ASP A 383 32.01 1.60 12.79
C ASP A 383 32.98 0.85 13.70
N ASN A 384 33.53 1.51 14.72
CA ASN A 384 34.56 0.96 15.58
C ASN A 384 34.02 -0.04 16.62
N ASP A 385 32.77 0.12 17.06
CA ASP A 385 32.23 -0.66 18.19
C ASP A 385 31.02 -1.53 17.83
N HIS A 386 30.57 -1.50 16.55
CA HIS A 386 29.41 -2.24 16.05
C HIS A 386 28.14 -2.03 16.91
N LYS A 387 28.07 -0.92 17.64
CA LYS A 387 26.99 -0.57 18.56
C LYS A 387 26.26 0.65 18.03
N ARG A 388 24.95 0.50 17.81
CA ARG A 388 24.07 1.64 17.56
C ARG A 388 23.83 2.37 18.88
N TYR A 389 24.47 3.52 19.08
CA TYR A 389 24.11 4.41 20.18
C TYR A 389 22.77 5.06 19.88
N LYS A 390 21.73 4.75 20.68
CA LYS A 390 20.48 5.53 20.68
C LYS A 390 20.78 6.92 21.27
N LYS A 391 20.83 7.94 20.40
CA LYS A 391 20.78 9.37 20.77
C LYS A 391 19.47 9.70 21.46
N ASP A 392 19.35 10.91 22.00
CA ASP A 392 18.06 11.43 22.45
C ASP A 392 17.09 11.51 21.27
N TYR A 393 15.85 11.07 21.45
CA TYR A 393 14.89 10.92 20.36
C TYR A 393 13.44 10.97 20.84
N PHE A 394 12.54 11.23 19.88
CA PHE A 394 11.11 11.02 20.01
C PHE A 394 10.62 10.31 18.74
N ALA A 395 9.99 9.14 18.88
CA ALA A 395 9.53 8.34 17.74
C ALA A 395 8.26 8.91 17.10
N GLN A 396 8.39 10.04 16.39
CA GLN A 396 7.28 10.75 15.74
C GLN A 396 6.49 9.87 14.78
N ALA A 397 7.17 8.98 14.05
CA ALA A 397 6.54 8.07 13.11
C ALA A 397 5.60 7.07 13.80
N ASP A 398 5.94 6.60 15.00
CA ASP A 398 5.10 5.65 15.74
C ASP A 398 3.83 6.32 16.27
N MET A 399 3.94 7.58 16.72
CA MET A 399 2.77 8.41 17.07
C MET A 399 1.87 8.66 15.85
N GLU A 400 2.47 9.06 14.73
CA GLU A 400 1.77 9.29 13.47
C GLU A 400 1.00 8.05 13.00
N ARG A 401 1.66 6.88 13.00
CA ARG A 401 1.03 5.60 12.67
C ARG A 401 -0.11 5.28 13.62
N SER A 402 0.09 5.45 14.93
CA SER A 402 -0.94 5.16 15.93
C SER A 402 -2.25 5.89 15.66
N LEU A 403 -2.17 7.19 15.39
CA LEU A 403 -3.35 8.00 15.09
C LEU A 403 -3.94 7.65 13.72
N LYS A 404 -3.12 7.42 12.70
CA LYS A 404 -3.56 7.00 11.36
C LYS A 404 -4.32 5.66 11.41
N THR A 405 -3.82 4.68 12.14
CA THR A 405 -4.46 3.37 12.32
C THR A 405 -5.84 3.51 12.95
N ILE A 406 -6.02 4.40 13.94
CA ILE A 406 -7.33 4.66 14.53
C ILE A 406 -8.27 5.39 13.54
N ILE A 407 -7.75 6.35 12.76
CA ILE A 407 -8.52 7.03 11.71
C ILE A 407 -9.02 6.00 10.68
N GLU A 408 -8.14 5.14 10.18
CA GLU A 408 -8.46 4.09 9.22
C GLU A 408 -9.53 3.13 9.77
N ALA A 409 -9.40 2.73 11.03
CA ALA A 409 -10.40 1.90 11.70
C ALA A 409 -11.79 2.55 11.67
N LYS A 410 -11.88 3.88 11.79
CA LYS A 410 -13.14 4.64 11.79
C LYS A 410 -13.69 4.89 10.38
N SER A 411 -12.84 5.14 9.39
CA SER A 411 -13.27 5.41 8.00
C SER A 411 -13.65 4.13 7.24
N GLY A 412 -13.02 3.00 7.57
CA GLY A 412 -13.14 1.77 6.82
C GLY A 412 -11.76 1.24 6.43
N VAL A 413 -11.60 -0.07 6.58
CA VAL A 413 -10.32 -0.77 6.41
C VAL A 413 -10.27 -1.56 5.10
N ILE A 414 -11.40 -2.18 4.73
CA ILE A 414 -11.47 -3.05 3.55
C ILE A 414 -11.97 -2.23 2.37
N ASP A 415 -11.17 -2.16 1.32
CA ASP A 415 -11.52 -1.50 0.06
C ASP A 415 -12.53 -2.31 -0.78
N SER A 416 -13.21 -1.63 -1.71
CA SER A 416 -14.16 -2.25 -2.65
C SER A 416 -13.52 -3.32 -3.52
N TYR A 417 -12.27 -3.11 -3.94
CA TYR A 417 -11.52 -4.03 -4.78
C TYR A 417 -11.27 -5.39 -4.10
N SER A 418 -10.96 -5.42 -2.80
CA SER A 418 -10.82 -6.66 -2.03
C SER A 418 -12.09 -7.52 -2.05
N TYR A 419 -13.28 -6.90 -1.96
CA TYR A 419 -14.54 -7.64 -2.09
C TYR A 419 -14.69 -8.29 -3.47
N LEU A 420 -14.28 -7.60 -4.54
CA LEU A 420 -14.34 -8.14 -5.90
C LEU A 420 -13.40 -9.34 -6.08
N ILE A 421 -12.16 -9.26 -5.59
CA ILE A 421 -11.21 -10.39 -5.64
C ILE A 421 -11.84 -11.63 -5.00
N VAL A 422 -12.41 -11.46 -3.80
CA VAL A 422 -13.05 -12.57 -3.07
C VAL A 422 -14.25 -13.13 -3.84
N LEU A 423 -15.09 -12.27 -4.44
CA LEU A 423 -16.21 -12.73 -5.28
C LEU A 423 -15.73 -13.57 -6.48
N TYR A 424 -14.61 -13.21 -7.11
CA TYR A 424 -14.03 -13.99 -8.22
C TYR A 424 -13.43 -15.32 -7.77
N ILE A 425 -12.78 -15.37 -6.60
CA ILE A 425 -12.29 -16.63 -6.02
C ILE A 425 -13.48 -17.56 -5.71
N ALA A 426 -14.55 -17.02 -5.09
CA ALA A 426 -15.78 -17.77 -4.84
C ALA A 426 -16.41 -18.27 -6.14
N LEU A 427 -16.42 -17.43 -7.17
CA LEU A 427 -16.90 -17.79 -8.50
C LEU A 427 -16.09 -18.96 -9.05
N GLY A 428 -14.76 -18.90 -9.03
CA GLY A 428 -13.88 -19.98 -9.50
C GLY A 428 -14.17 -21.32 -8.83
N ILE A 429 -14.21 -21.34 -7.49
CA ILE A 429 -14.54 -22.54 -6.71
C ILE A 429 -15.94 -23.04 -7.08
N SER A 430 -16.91 -22.14 -7.18
CA SER A 430 -18.29 -22.51 -7.49
C SER A 430 -18.45 -23.10 -8.89
N LEU A 431 -17.74 -22.56 -9.89
CA LEU A 431 -17.74 -23.07 -11.25
C LEU A 431 -17.12 -24.46 -11.33
N LEU A 432 -16.02 -24.72 -10.61
CA LEU A 432 -15.41 -26.06 -10.55
C LEU A 432 -16.37 -27.10 -9.96
N VAL A 433 -16.99 -26.77 -8.82
CA VAL A 433 -17.94 -27.66 -8.11
C VAL A 433 -19.21 -27.88 -8.95
N TYR A 434 -19.72 -26.81 -9.56
CA TYR A 434 -20.94 -26.87 -10.36
C TYR A 434 -20.73 -27.67 -11.66
N THR A 435 -19.64 -27.43 -12.40
CA THR A 435 -19.37 -28.19 -13.64
C THR A 435 -19.10 -29.66 -13.34
N PHE A 436 -18.43 -29.99 -12.23
CA PHE A 436 -18.27 -31.37 -11.78
C PHE A 436 -19.61 -32.05 -11.55
N ARG A 437 -20.56 -31.33 -10.95
CA ARG A 437 -21.87 -31.88 -10.63
C ARG A 437 -22.75 -32.11 -11.84
N ILE A 438 -22.73 -31.22 -12.82
CA ILE A 438 -23.63 -31.33 -13.98
C ILE A 438 -23.07 -32.27 -15.07
N THR A 439 -21.78 -32.61 -15.01
CA THR A 439 -21.11 -33.45 -16.01
C THR A 439 -20.71 -34.83 -15.46
N THR A 440 -20.10 -35.67 -16.32
CA THR A 440 -19.54 -36.95 -15.89
C THR A 440 -18.12 -36.76 -15.36
N MET A 441 -17.65 -37.65 -14.48
CA MET A 441 -16.28 -37.58 -13.97
C MET A 441 -15.26 -37.65 -15.12
N ARG A 442 -15.52 -38.51 -16.11
CA ARG A 442 -14.70 -38.63 -17.32
C ARG A 442 -14.60 -37.30 -18.07
N THR A 443 -15.73 -36.65 -18.36
CA THR A 443 -15.75 -35.36 -19.07
C THR A 443 -15.03 -34.29 -18.27
N TRP A 444 -15.30 -34.19 -16.97
CA TRP A 444 -14.73 -33.14 -16.11
C TRP A 444 -13.21 -33.26 -15.97
N VAL A 445 -12.68 -34.46 -15.72
CA VAL A 445 -11.23 -34.69 -15.65
C VAL A 445 -10.54 -34.36 -16.97
N ILE A 446 -11.12 -34.76 -18.11
CA ILE A 446 -10.57 -34.44 -19.42
C ILE A 446 -10.57 -32.92 -19.65
N SER A 447 -11.58 -32.18 -19.19
CA SER A 447 -11.58 -30.72 -19.25
C SER A 447 -10.46 -30.10 -18.42
N VAL A 448 -10.23 -30.57 -17.18
CA VAL A 448 -9.13 -30.07 -16.33
C VAL A 448 -7.78 -30.36 -16.96
N VAL A 449 -7.52 -31.62 -17.32
CA VAL A 449 -6.25 -32.04 -17.93
C VAL A 449 -6.04 -31.31 -19.26
N GLY A 450 -7.09 -31.22 -20.08
CA GLY A 450 -7.03 -30.51 -21.35
C GLY A 450 -6.73 -29.01 -21.18
N SER A 451 -7.31 -28.34 -20.18
CA SER A 451 -6.96 -26.93 -19.88
C SER A 451 -5.48 -26.77 -19.53
N ILE A 452 -4.92 -27.69 -18.73
CA ILE A 452 -3.48 -27.68 -18.37
C ILE A 452 -2.61 -27.91 -19.60
N VAL A 453 -2.97 -28.88 -20.45
CA VAL A 453 -2.23 -29.18 -21.68
C VAL A 453 -2.24 -27.98 -22.62
N VAL A 454 -3.41 -27.36 -22.85
CA VAL A 454 -3.49 -26.17 -23.72
C VAL A 454 -2.68 -25.02 -23.13
N PHE A 455 -2.76 -24.79 -21.82
CA PHE A 455 -1.91 -23.79 -21.16
C PHE A 455 -0.41 -24.05 -21.39
N PHE A 456 0.04 -25.30 -21.21
CA PHE A 456 1.45 -25.67 -21.41
C PHE A 456 1.88 -25.50 -22.88
N VAL A 457 1.03 -25.88 -23.83
CA VAL A 457 1.29 -25.65 -25.26
C VAL A 457 1.48 -24.16 -25.54
N TYR A 458 0.60 -23.30 -24.99
CA TYR A 458 0.72 -21.86 -25.14
C TYR A 458 1.95 -21.27 -24.48
N PHE A 459 2.32 -21.77 -23.29
CA PHE A 459 3.55 -21.39 -22.60
C PHE A 459 4.79 -21.77 -23.43
N CYS A 460 4.83 -22.99 -23.97
CA CYS A 460 5.91 -23.42 -24.85
C CYS A 460 5.97 -22.61 -26.15
N LEU A 461 4.81 -22.29 -26.76
CA LEU A 461 4.75 -21.42 -27.93
C LEU A 461 5.27 -20.02 -27.62
N TYR A 462 4.90 -19.45 -26.48
CA TYR A 462 5.42 -18.16 -26.01
C TYR A 462 6.95 -18.20 -25.86
N PHE A 463 7.48 -19.23 -25.20
CA PHE A 463 8.93 -19.37 -25.01
C PHE A 463 9.68 -19.62 -26.32
N ALA A 464 9.15 -20.50 -27.19
CA ALA A 464 9.74 -20.79 -28.50
C ALA A 464 9.73 -19.55 -29.41
N PHE A 465 8.65 -18.77 -29.39
CA PHE A 465 8.57 -17.51 -30.10
C PHE A 465 9.64 -16.54 -29.58
N GLY A 466 9.86 -16.50 -28.27
CA GLY A 466 10.90 -15.67 -27.69
C GLY A 466 12.33 -16.06 -27.96
N MET A 467 12.59 -17.33 -28.22
CA MET A 467 13.89 -17.77 -28.71
C MET A 467 14.10 -17.43 -30.20
N LEU A 468 13.03 -17.44 -31.01
CA LEU A 468 13.10 -17.16 -32.44
C LEU A 468 13.24 -15.67 -32.76
N PHE A 469 12.60 -14.82 -31.97
CA PHE A 469 12.65 -13.37 -32.11
C PHE A 469 13.43 -12.83 -30.92
N SER A 470 14.72 -12.52 -31.13
CA SER A 470 15.71 -12.08 -30.12
C SER A 470 15.32 -10.87 -29.28
N THR A 471 14.15 -10.29 -29.55
CA THR A 471 13.39 -9.41 -28.68
C THR A 471 11.93 -9.88 -28.68
N ILE A 472 11.47 -10.51 -27.59
CA ILE A 472 10.02 -10.67 -27.39
C ILE A 472 9.49 -9.26 -27.13
N ASN A 473 8.93 -8.61 -28.15
CA ASN A 473 8.02 -7.51 -27.85
C ASN A 473 6.83 -8.08 -27.10
N GLU A 474 6.45 -7.48 -25.97
CA GLU A 474 5.28 -7.88 -25.17
C GLU A 474 3.98 -7.88 -25.98
N THR A 475 3.96 -7.18 -27.13
CA THR A 475 2.93 -7.27 -28.17
C THR A 475 2.68 -8.71 -28.65
N TYR A 476 3.71 -9.54 -28.79
CA TYR A 476 3.55 -10.94 -29.22
C TYR A 476 2.98 -11.82 -28.12
N ALA A 477 3.30 -11.52 -26.85
CA ALA A 477 2.68 -12.15 -25.69
C ALA A 477 1.16 -11.89 -25.69
N LEU A 478 0.79 -10.63 -25.92
CA LEU A 478 -0.61 -10.19 -26.00
C LEU A 478 -1.37 -10.92 -27.12
N ILE A 479 -0.78 -11.00 -28.32
CA ILE A 479 -1.37 -11.71 -29.47
C ILE A 479 -1.55 -13.20 -29.16
N LEU A 480 -0.58 -13.85 -28.52
CA LEU A 480 -0.69 -15.25 -28.10
C LEU A 480 -1.85 -15.45 -27.11
N VAL A 481 -1.99 -14.61 -26.09
CA VAL A 481 -3.11 -14.74 -25.13
C VAL A 481 -4.46 -14.43 -25.79
N LEU A 482 -4.54 -13.41 -26.66
CA LEU A 482 -5.77 -13.13 -27.40
C LEU A 482 -6.15 -14.29 -28.33
N SER A 483 -5.17 -14.94 -28.96
CA SER A 483 -5.40 -16.15 -29.77
C SER A 483 -5.85 -17.34 -28.91
N PHE A 484 -5.41 -17.45 -27.66
CA PHE A 484 -5.88 -18.44 -26.68
C PHE A 484 -7.36 -18.23 -26.36
N ILE A 485 -7.74 -17.00 -26.03
CA ILE A 485 -9.14 -16.65 -25.74
C ILE A 485 -10.02 -16.93 -26.95
N PHE A 486 -9.53 -16.59 -28.15
CA PHE A 486 -10.23 -16.82 -29.41
C PHE A 486 -10.38 -18.32 -29.73
N LEU A 487 -9.32 -19.12 -29.51
CA LEU A 487 -9.38 -20.58 -29.66
C LEU A 487 -10.40 -21.19 -28.70
N PHE A 488 -10.39 -20.78 -27.43
CA PHE A 488 -11.37 -21.22 -26.44
C PHE A 488 -12.81 -20.85 -26.86
N PHE A 489 -13.02 -19.66 -27.42
CA PHE A 489 -14.31 -19.23 -27.95
C PHE A 489 -14.78 -20.07 -29.15
N ILE A 490 -13.88 -20.43 -30.07
CA ILE A 490 -14.17 -21.32 -31.19
C ILE A 490 -14.52 -22.73 -30.71
N LEU A 491 -13.74 -23.27 -29.79
CA LEU A 491 -13.97 -24.62 -29.24
C LEU A 491 -15.29 -24.67 -28.48
N ALA A 492 -15.56 -23.67 -27.63
CA ALA A 492 -16.84 -23.44 -26.97
C ALA A 492 -18.02 -23.44 -27.95
N SER A 493 -17.93 -22.63 -29.00
CA SER A 493 -18.99 -22.45 -30.01
C SER A 493 -19.21 -23.72 -30.85
N SER A 494 -18.13 -24.41 -31.23
CA SER A 494 -18.19 -25.66 -31.99
C SER A 494 -18.87 -26.78 -31.20
N GLY A 495 -18.69 -26.84 -29.87
CA GLY A 495 -19.36 -27.79 -29.00
C GLY A 495 -20.88 -27.59 -28.97
N ILE A 496 -21.31 -26.33 -28.90
CA ILE A 496 -22.73 -25.92 -28.90
C ILE A 496 -23.41 -26.24 -30.24
N LEU A 497 -22.70 -26.05 -31.35
CA LEU A 497 -23.25 -26.12 -32.71
C LEU A 497 -23.17 -27.52 -33.34
N CYS A 498 -22.10 -28.28 -33.09
CA CYS A 498 -21.82 -29.49 -33.90
C CYS A 498 -22.44 -30.77 -33.35
N GLY A 499 -22.73 -30.92 -32.05
CA GLY A 499 -23.54 -32.00 -31.48
C GLY A 499 -23.22 -33.47 -31.84
N LYS A 500 -22.06 -33.77 -32.46
CA LYS A 500 -21.74 -35.11 -32.99
C LYS A 500 -21.14 -36.08 -31.97
N ARG A 501 -20.46 -35.55 -30.95
CA ARG A 501 -19.70 -36.34 -29.95
C ARG A 501 -19.98 -35.83 -28.55
N LYS A 502 -20.66 -36.63 -27.72
CA LYS A 502 -21.07 -36.26 -26.36
C LYS A 502 -19.86 -35.88 -25.50
N LEU A 503 -18.74 -36.58 -25.62
CA LEU A 503 -17.56 -36.31 -24.81
C LEU A 503 -16.98 -34.93 -25.13
N ILE A 504 -16.70 -34.68 -26.41
CA ILE A 504 -16.08 -33.43 -26.89
C ILE A 504 -16.99 -32.24 -26.62
N THR A 505 -18.28 -32.37 -26.94
CA THR A 505 -19.26 -31.32 -26.65
C THR A 505 -19.32 -31.00 -25.15
N GLY A 506 -19.23 -32.02 -24.29
CA GLY A 506 -19.19 -31.83 -22.83
C GLY A 506 -17.95 -31.08 -22.36
N VAL A 507 -16.78 -31.41 -22.92
CA VAL A 507 -15.52 -30.71 -22.61
C VAL A 507 -15.60 -29.24 -23.03
N ASN A 508 -16.09 -28.98 -24.25
CA ASN A 508 -16.27 -27.62 -24.76
C ASN A 508 -17.23 -26.81 -23.88
N PHE A 509 -18.33 -27.40 -23.38
CA PHE A 509 -19.23 -26.70 -22.45
C PHE A 509 -18.55 -26.25 -21.16
N ILE A 510 -17.71 -27.11 -20.57
CA ILE A 510 -16.99 -26.78 -19.34
C ILE A 510 -16.03 -25.61 -19.61
N TRP A 511 -15.29 -25.67 -20.71
CA TRP A 511 -14.38 -24.59 -21.12
C TRP A 511 -15.12 -23.28 -21.40
N SER A 512 -16.28 -23.31 -22.07
CA SER A 512 -17.10 -22.10 -22.25
C SER A 512 -17.46 -21.45 -20.92
N ILE A 513 -17.88 -22.28 -19.94
CA ILE A 513 -18.30 -21.79 -18.62
C ILE A 513 -17.13 -21.17 -17.86
N TRP A 514 -15.97 -21.82 -17.85
CA TRP A 514 -14.79 -21.32 -17.15
C TRP A 514 -14.23 -20.06 -17.81
N THR A 515 -14.08 -20.03 -19.14
CA THR A 515 -13.56 -18.86 -19.85
C THR A 515 -14.50 -17.66 -19.72
N PHE A 516 -15.81 -17.85 -19.87
CA PHE A 516 -16.77 -16.75 -19.72
C PHE A 516 -16.79 -16.21 -18.29
N GLY A 517 -16.55 -17.08 -17.29
CA GLY A 517 -16.41 -16.71 -15.88
C GLY A 517 -15.33 -15.66 -15.59
N PHE A 518 -14.28 -15.57 -16.42
CA PHE A 518 -13.11 -14.74 -16.17
C PHE A 518 -12.69 -13.86 -17.35
N ILE A 519 -13.54 -13.72 -18.38
CA ILE A 519 -13.17 -13.03 -19.62
C ILE A 519 -12.78 -11.56 -19.41
N PHE A 520 -13.50 -10.78 -18.60
CA PHE A 520 -13.14 -9.39 -18.36
C PHE A 520 -11.92 -9.21 -17.44
N PRO A 521 -11.75 -9.95 -16.32
CA PRO A 521 -10.48 -9.95 -15.58
C PRO A 521 -9.27 -10.21 -16.48
N ILE A 522 -9.38 -11.19 -17.39
CA ILE A 522 -8.31 -11.52 -18.34
C ILE A 522 -8.08 -10.34 -19.30
N LEU A 523 -9.14 -9.76 -19.89
CA LEU A 523 -9.00 -8.63 -20.82
C LEU A 523 -8.41 -7.38 -20.14
N LEU A 524 -8.82 -7.07 -18.91
CA LEU A 524 -8.27 -5.96 -18.13
C LEU A 524 -6.80 -6.19 -17.78
N GLY A 525 -6.44 -7.39 -17.34
CA GLY A 525 -5.04 -7.75 -17.09
C GLY A 525 -4.17 -7.60 -18.33
N LEU A 526 -4.67 -8.05 -19.49
CA LEU A 526 -3.98 -7.88 -20.78
C LEU A 526 -3.87 -6.41 -21.20
N TYR A 527 -4.92 -5.62 -21.00
CA TYR A 527 -4.89 -4.19 -21.30
C TYR A 527 -3.90 -3.45 -20.39
N ARG A 528 -3.85 -3.81 -19.10
CA ARG A 528 -2.87 -3.27 -18.15
C ARG A 528 -1.44 -3.60 -18.56
N ILE A 529 -1.14 -4.86 -18.89
CA ILE A 529 0.18 -5.27 -19.38
C ILE A 529 0.55 -4.47 -20.64
N TYR A 530 -0.39 -4.28 -21.57
CA TYR A 530 -0.18 -3.44 -22.76
C TYR A 530 0.15 -1.98 -22.41
N LEU A 531 -0.52 -1.39 -21.42
CA LEU A 531 -0.24 -0.02 -20.96
C LEU A 531 1.12 0.08 -20.27
N GLU A 532 1.46 -0.86 -19.40
CA GLU A 532 2.77 -0.95 -18.72
C GLU A 532 3.91 -1.05 -19.75
N TRP A 533 3.72 -1.84 -20.80
CA TRP A 533 4.66 -1.93 -21.92
C TRP A 533 4.77 -0.64 -22.73
N LYS A 534 3.62 -0.04 -23.09
CA LYS A 534 3.58 1.16 -23.94
C LYS A 534 4.15 2.40 -23.24
N TYR A 535 3.98 2.47 -21.93
CA TYR A 535 4.39 3.59 -21.09
C TYR A 535 5.33 3.09 -19.97
N PRO A 536 6.55 2.64 -20.31
CA PRO A 536 7.45 2.00 -19.37
C PRO A 536 7.87 2.99 -18.27
N VAL A 537 7.60 2.63 -17.01
CA VAL A 537 8.09 3.36 -15.85
C VAL A 537 9.53 2.95 -15.59
N TYR A 538 10.49 3.86 -15.82
CA TYR A 538 11.86 3.64 -15.37
C TYR A 538 11.87 3.66 -13.83
N LEU A 539 12.02 2.47 -13.24
CA LEU A 539 11.91 2.12 -11.81
C LEU A 539 12.98 2.77 -10.91
N SER A 540 13.10 4.10 -10.87
CA SER A 540 14.09 4.75 -9.99
C SER A 540 13.56 5.81 -9.02
N GLN A 541 12.32 6.30 -9.10
CA GLN A 541 11.80 7.30 -8.16
C GLN A 541 10.29 7.17 -7.91
N SER A 542 9.85 7.38 -6.67
CA SER A 542 8.44 7.36 -6.24
C SER A 542 7.54 8.32 -7.05
N GLU A 543 8.10 9.42 -7.56
CA GLU A 543 7.40 10.38 -8.42
C GLU A 543 7.01 9.79 -9.79
N ASN A 544 7.82 8.89 -10.38
CA ASN A 544 7.52 8.26 -11.66
C ASN A 544 6.31 7.30 -11.57
N VAL A 545 6.12 6.65 -10.42
CA VAL A 545 4.96 5.79 -10.15
C VAL A 545 3.68 6.63 -10.05
N THR A 546 3.76 7.81 -9.42
CA THR A 546 2.61 8.72 -9.34
C THR A 546 2.22 9.30 -10.70
N LEU A 547 3.17 9.54 -11.60
CA LEU A 547 2.90 10.04 -12.97
C LEU A 547 2.29 8.96 -13.87
N PHE A 548 2.77 7.71 -13.79
CA PHE A 548 2.17 6.59 -14.52
C PHE A 548 0.70 6.37 -14.12
N ASN A 549 0.42 6.41 -12.82
CA ASN A 549 -0.94 6.27 -12.31
C ASN A 549 -1.87 7.43 -12.71
N ARG A 550 -1.32 8.58 -13.13
CA ARG A 550 -2.07 9.76 -13.63
C ARG A 550 -2.21 9.80 -15.15
N HIS A 551 -1.68 8.83 -15.90
CA HIS A 551 -1.87 8.81 -17.34
C HIS A 551 -3.36 8.55 -17.68
N PRO A 552 -3.99 9.29 -18.61
CA PRO A 552 -5.44 9.23 -18.82
C PRO A 552 -6.01 7.82 -19.04
N HIS A 553 -5.29 6.94 -19.75
CA HIS A 553 -5.71 5.55 -19.95
C HIS A 553 -5.61 4.68 -18.69
N ILE A 554 -4.61 4.91 -17.84
CA ILE A 554 -4.39 4.15 -16.61
C ILE A 554 -5.34 4.64 -15.53
N GLU A 555 -5.51 5.95 -15.42
CA GLU A 555 -6.52 6.58 -14.57
C GLU A 555 -7.92 6.10 -14.96
N TRP A 556 -8.30 6.17 -16.24
CA TRP A 556 -9.57 5.63 -16.72
C TRP A 556 -9.73 4.15 -16.38
N MET A 557 -8.69 3.34 -16.57
CA MET A 557 -8.74 1.91 -16.24
C MET A 557 -8.93 1.70 -14.74
N ASN A 558 -8.19 2.42 -13.89
CA ASN A 558 -8.30 2.32 -12.44
C ASN A 558 -9.72 2.70 -12.00
N ASP A 559 -10.24 3.84 -12.48
CA ASP A 559 -11.57 4.36 -12.16
C ASP A 559 -12.71 3.44 -12.60
N HIS A 560 -12.55 2.72 -13.72
CA HIS A 560 -13.61 1.89 -14.31
C HIS A 560 -13.43 0.39 -14.07
N SER A 561 -12.26 -0.06 -13.60
CA SER A 561 -11.94 -1.48 -13.44
C SER A 561 -12.95 -2.20 -12.54
N GLU A 562 -13.29 -1.61 -11.39
CA GLU A 562 -14.28 -2.16 -10.47
C GLU A 562 -15.67 -2.33 -11.11
N LEU A 563 -16.10 -1.32 -11.88
CA LEU A 563 -17.38 -1.36 -12.58
C LEU A 563 -17.39 -2.44 -13.66
N ILE A 564 -16.33 -2.53 -14.47
CA ILE A 564 -16.18 -3.54 -15.53
C ILE A 564 -16.21 -4.96 -14.93
N LEU A 565 -15.45 -5.18 -13.85
CA LEU A 565 -15.43 -6.45 -13.11
C LEU A 565 -16.81 -6.79 -12.52
N SER A 566 -17.49 -5.80 -11.94
CA SER A 566 -18.85 -5.97 -11.42
C SER A 566 -19.86 -6.34 -12.53
N ILE A 567 -19.78 -5.70 -13.69
CA ILE A 567 -20.61 -6.03 -14.86
C ILE A 567 -20.34 -7.46 -15.32
N ASN A 568 -19.07 -7.90 -15.35
CA ASN A 568 -18.72 -9.26 -15.72
C ASN A 568 -19.37 -10.29 -14.79
N LEU A 569 -19.34 -10.08 -13.47
CA LEU A 569 -20.03 -10.97 -12.53
C LEU A 569 -21.50 -11.13 -12.91
N VAL A 570 -22.22 -10.03 -13.14
CA VAL A 570 -23.64 -10.05 -13.57
C VAL A 570 -23.83 -10.83 -14.87
N LEU A 571 -22.96 -10.58 -15.86
CA LEU A 571 -23.01 -11.29 -17.14
C LEU A 571 -22.78 -12.79 -16.97
N VAL A 572 -21.92 -13.22 -16.06
CA VAL A 572 -21.69 -14.65 -15.76
C VAL A 572 -22.94 -15.32 -15.22
N PHE A 573 -23.66 -14.69 -14.28
CA PHE A 573 -24.94 -15.23 -13.79
C PHE A 573 -25.99 -15.33 -14.92
N LEU A 574 -26.09 -14.33 -15.78
CA LEU A 574 -27.00 -14.35 -16.94
C LEU A 574 -26.62 -15.46 -17.92
N PHE A 575 -25.34 -15.59 -18.25
CA PHE A 575 -24.82 -16.62 -19.14
C PHE A 575 -25.12 -18.03 -18.61
N LEU A 576 -24.95 -18.25 -17.31
CA LEU A 576 -25.26 -19.54 -16.68
C LEU A 576 -26.75 -19.91 -16.79
N ILE A 577 -27.66 -18.94 -16.71
CA ILE A 577 -29.10 -19.19 -16.96
C ILE A 577 -29.33 -19.58 -18.42
N LEU A 578 -28.70 -18.87 -19.35
CA LEU A 578 -28.89 -19.04 -20.80
C LEU A 578 -28.30 -20.35 -21.34
N ILE A 579 -27.23 -20.88 -20.72
CA ILE A 579 -26.56 -22.10 -21.18
C ILE A 579 -27.20 -23.40 -20.66
N ILE A 580 -28.00 -23.35 -19.58
CA ILE A 580 -28.69 -24.53 -19.01
C ILE A 580 -29.51 -25.35 -20.03
N PRO A 581 -30.29 -24.75 -20.96
CA PRO A 581 -30.98 -25.51 -22.01
C PRO A 581 -30.02 -26.34 -22.88
N ALA A 582 -28.87 -25.79 -23.23
CA ALA A 582 -27.85 -26.47 -24.02
C ALA A 582 -27.24 -27.64 -23.23
N ILE A 583 -26.95 -27.44 -21.93
CA ILE A 583 -26.45 -28.49 -21.03
C ILE A 583 -27.48 -29.63 -20.91
N LYS A 584 -28.77 -29.32 -20.81
CA LYS A 584 -29.83 -30.35 -20.77
C LYS A 584 -29.89 -31.14 -22.08
N LYS A 585 -29.80 -30.46 -23.24
CA LYS A 585 -29.78 -31.12 -24.55
C LYS A 585 -28.56 -32.03 -24.70
N TRP A 586 -27.39 -31.57 -24.26
CA TRP A 586 -26.15 -32.35 -24.23
C TRP A 586 -26.26 -33.59 -23.34
N LYS A 587 -26.81 -33.44 -22.14
CA LYS A 587 -26.95 -34.54 -21.20
C LYS A 587 -27.79 -35.69 -21.80
N ALA A 588 -28.79 -35.35 -22.62
CA ALA A 588 -29.66 -36.29 -23.33
C ALA A 588 -29.03 -36.95 -24.57
N MET A 589 -27.83 -36.55 -24.99
CA MET A 589 -27.13 -37.21 -26.10
C MET A 589 -26.78 -38.67 -25.75
N PRO A 590 -26.75 -39.58 -26.73
CA PRO A 590 -26.29 -40.96 -26.52
C PRO A 590 -24.83 -40.98 -26.07
N GLU A 591 -24.47 -41.95 -25.21
CA GLU A 591 -23.07 -42.18 -24.86
C GLU A 591 -22.32 -42.77 -26.07
N GLU A 592 -21.04 -42.38 -26.20
CA GLU A 592 -20.14 -42.84 -27.26
C GLU A 592 -19.65 -44.26 -27.03
#